data_AF-A0A372QXL3-F1
#
_entry.id   AF-A0A372QXL3-F1
#
_cell.length_a   1.000
_cell.length_b   1.000
_cell.length_c   1.000
_cell.angle_alpha   90.00
_cell.angle_beta   90.00
_cell.angle_gamma   90.00
#
_symmetry.space_group_name_H-M   'P 1'
#
loop_
_entity.id
_entity.type
_entity.pdbx_description
1 polymer ?
#
loop_
_entity_poly.entity_id
_entity_poly.type
_entity_poly.pdbx_seq_one_letter_code
_entity_poly.pdbx_strand_id
1 'polypeptide(L)'
;MNVLGKLLTMHELKAMPSLFYKGRIVSVNLMRQYTNITNISEENVDIFEPSVSIPLIPEEPKRPPTAYILFYREFLSKTRKEYKKLNVTDAAKLAGAGWARLSPDEKNIYMDRYKKMVEEYKKVHDEWSKLLTPKVIFQENKRRRLVHKHKLKSAEKKLKLKLIKDPSITPPPKTPYAYYIMKRMNDEGTENIRLDKLEQYAFDWEKLTLEDKQPYMKDLNEETLRYEKQMEVYRNTN
;
A
#
# COMPACT_ATOMS: atom_id res chain seq x y z
N MET A 1 -3.39 39.25 22.02
CA MET A 1 -3.33 40.24 20.92
C MET A 1 -1.90 40.35 20.46
N ASN A 2 -1.70 40.31 19.14
CA ASN A 2 -0.44 40.44 18.42
C ASN A 2 0.43 41.60 18.90
N VAL A 3 1.76 41.38 18.94
CA VAL A 3 2.70 42.32 18.30
C VAL A 3 3.84 41.52 17.67
N LEU A 4 3.56 40.96 16.49
CA LEU A 4 4.55 40.86 15.41
C LEU A 4 5.03 42.28 15.11
N GLY A 5 6.32 42.55 15.26
CA GLY A 5 6.85 43.82 14.79
C GLY A 5 8.28 44.08 15.20
N LYS A 6 9.18 43.90 14.23
CA LYS A 6 10.55 44.42 14.14
C LYS A 6 11.63 43.50 14.70
N LEU A 7 12.17 42.71 13.79
CA LEU A 7 13.58 42.82 13.40
C LEU A 7 13.73 42.28 11.97
N LEU A 8 14.60 42.92 11.20
CA LEU A 8 15.01 42.59 9.83
C LEU A 8 14.17 43.20 8.70
N THR A 9 14.14 44.54 8.66
CA THR A 9 14.39 45.25 7.40
C THR A 9 15.87 45.63 7.36
N MET A 10 16.67 44.87 6.62
CA MET A 10 17.89 45.37 5.98
C MET A 10 17.80 44.90 4.52
N HIS A 11 17.46 45.85 3.66
CA HIS A 11 17.69 45.77 2.24
C HIS A 11 19.21 45.74 1.98
N GLU A 12 19.59 45.11 0.88
CA GLU A 12 20.85 45.35 0.16
C GLU A 12 22.13 44.92 0.87
N LEU A 13 22.41 43.62 0.82
CA LEU A 13 23.69 43.03 0.40
C LEU A 13 23.44 41.52 0.22
N LYS A 14 23.89 40.95 -0.90
CA LYS A 14 23.78 39.52 -1.25
C LYS A 14 24.63 38.62 -0.32
N ALA A 15 24.39 38.66 0.98
CA ALA A 15 25.10 37.83 1.95
C ALA A 15 24.23 36.62 2.31
N MET A 16 24.66 35.43 1.90
CA MET A 16 23.99 34.18 2.27
C MET A 16 24.03 34.00 3.80
N PRO A 17 22.89 33.75 4.46
CA PRO A 17 22.90 33.36 5.86
C PRO A 17 23.70 32.05 6.01
N SER A 18 24.68 32.05 6.91
CA SER A 18 25.55 30.89 7.15
C SER A 18 24.73 29.63 7.42
N LEU A 19 24.81 28.65 6.52
CA LEU A 19 24.15 27.34 6.65
C LEU A 19 24.85 26.42 7.67
N PHE A 20 25.97 26.88 8.23
CA PHE A 20 26.79 26.17 9.19
C PHE A 20 26.99 27.00 10.45
N TYR A 21 26.69 26.42 11.61
CA TYR A 21 27.13 26.97 12.89
C TYR A 21 28.02 25.92 13.56
N LYS A 22 29.29 26.27 13.82
CA LYS A 22 30.29 25.37 14.41
C LYS A 22 30.40 24.01 13.70
N GLY A 23 30.41 24.02 12.36
CA GLY A 23 30.62 22.81 11.55
C GLY A 23 29.43 21.83 11.49
N ARG A 24 28.24 22.21 11.97
CA ARG A 24 27.00 21.42 11.83
C ARG A 24 25.94 22.16 11.01
N ILE A 25 25.21 21.41 10.17
CA ILE A 25 24.11 21.92 9.34
C ILE A 25 22.95 22.32 10.24
N VAL A 26 22.51 23.58 10.15
CA VAL A 26 21.49 24.14 11.05
C VAL A 26 20.05 23.78 10.60
N SER A 27 19.83 23.44 9.32
CA SER A 27 18.54 22.92 8.84
C SER A 27 18.61 22.38 7.39
N VAL A 28 18.28 21.10 7.19
CA VAL A 28 18.19 20.46 5.85
C VAL A 28 17.02 21.03 5.03
N ASN A 29 15.96 21.51 5.69
CA ASN A 29 14.81 22.12 5.02
C ASN A 29 15.13 23.50 4.45
N LEU A 30 16.01 24.26 5.13
CA LEU A 30 16.45 25.56 4.65
C LEU A 30 17.33 25.42 3.39
N MET A 31 18.18 24.40 3.33
CA MET A 31 18.99 24.06 2.15
C MET A 31 18.13 23.77 0.91
N ARG A 32 17.04 22.99 1.07
CA ARG A 32 16.11 22.67 -0.04
C ARG A 32 15.35 23.88 -0.58
N GLN A 33 15.16 24.92 0.23
CA GLN A 33 14.46 26.13 -0.21
C GLN A 33 15.36 26.98 -1.14
N TYR A 34 16.67 27.04 -0.88
CA TYR A 34 17.60 27.82 -1.69
C TYR A 34 18.04 27.13 -2.99
N THR A 35 18.05 25.79 -3.04
CA THR A 35 18.36 25.04 -4.28
C THR A 35 17.27 25.16 -5.35
N ASN A 36 16.06 25.59 -4.98
CA ASN A 36 14.94 25.75 -5.92
C ASN A 36 14.84 27.16 -6.53
N ILE A 37 15.66 28.11 -6.09
CA ILE A 37 15.54 29.53 -6.53
C ILE A 37 16.45 29.82 -7.74
N THR A 38 17.44 28.98 -8.03
CA THR A 38 18.39 29.21 -9.13
C THR A 38 18.00 28.58 -10.47
N ASN A 39 16.75 28.12 -10.64
CA ASN A 39 16.29 27.46 -11.87
C ASN A 39 14.86 27.87 -12.26
N ILE A 40 14.56 29.18 -12.22
CA ILE A 40 13.29 29.72 -12.75
C ILE A 40 13.57 30.93 -13.64
N SER A 41 13.87 30.64 -14.90
CA SER A 41 13.76 31.49 -16.11
C SER A 41 14.28 30.58 -17.24
N GLU A 42 13.52 30.05 -18.18
CA GLU A 42 12.42 30.58 -18.97
C GLU A 42 11.58 29.41 -19.52
N GLU A 43 10.30 29.69 -19.75
CA GLU A 43 9.42 29.08 -20.75
C GLU A 43 9.41 27.56 -20.90
N ASN A 44 8.46 26.92 -20.24
CA ASN A 44 7.50 26.07 -20.94
C ASN A 44 6.18 26.11 -20.16
N VAL A 45 5.22 26.84 -20.74
CA VAL A 45 3.82 26.86 -20.33
C VAL A 45 3.34 25.42 -20.36
N ASP A 46 3.02 24.87 -19.18
CA ASP A 46 2.47 23.53 -19.03
C ASP A 46 1.06 23.54 -19.63
N ILE A 47 1.00 23.33 -20.95
CA ILE A 47 -0.23 23.09 -21.68
C ILE A 47 -0.80 21.81 -21.09
N PHE A 48 -1.82 21.96 -20.25
CA PHE A 48 -2.64 20.85 -19.80
C PHE A 48 -3.42 20.32 -21.01
N GLU A 49 -2.78 19.46 -21.80
CA GLU A 49 -3.48 18.60 -22.73
C GLU A 49 -4.00 17.38 -21.95
N PRO A 50 -5.32 17.20 -21.83
CA PRO A 50 -5.89 15.99 -21.27
C PRO A 50 -5.89 14.90 -22.35
N SER A 51 -4.72 14.42 -22.76
CA SER A 51 -4.66 13.38 -23.81
C SER A 51 -3.46 12.43 -23.71
N VAL A 52 -3.22 11.82 -22.55
CA VAL A 52 -2.53 10.51 -22.51
C VAL A 52 -3.27 9.57 -21.56
N SER A 53 -4.38 9.02 -22.03
CA SER A 53 -5.02 7.84 -21.44
C SER A 53 -4.25 6.57 -21.81
N ILE A 54 -2.99 6.48 -21.39
CA ILE A 54 -2.27 5.21 -21.38
C ILE A 54 -2.14 4.82 -19.92
N PRO A 55 -3.05 4.00 -19.37
CA PRO A 55 -2.72 3.29 -18.14
C PRO A 55 -1.46 2.48 -18.47
N LEU A 56 -0.33 2.82 -17.83
CA LEU A 56 0.94 2.12 -18.01
C LEU A 56 0.79 0.59 -17.85
N ILE A 57 -0.27 0.18 -17.14
CA ILE A 57 -0.75 -1.18 -16.99
C ILE A 57 -2.28 -1.12 -16.93
N PRO A 58 -3.02 -1.96 -17.65
CA PRO A 58 -4.45 -2.15 -17.43
C PRO A 58 -4.79 -2.34 -15.95
N GLU A 59 -5.99 -1.93 -15.51
CA GLU A 59 -6.42 -2.16 -14.13
C GLU A 59 -6.36 -3.66 -13.78
N GLU A 60 -5.99 -3.96 -12.53
CA GLU A 60 -5.97 -5.33 -12.02
C GLU A 60 -7.35 -5.98 -12.27
N PRO A 61 -7.41 -7.12 -12.98
CA PRO A 61 -8.68 -7.75 -13.27
C PRO A 61 -9.38 -8.11 -11.96
N LYS A 62 -10.69 -7.87 -11.91
CA LYS A 62 -11.48 -8.16 -10.71
C LYS A 62 -11.80 -9.64 -10.65
N ARG A 63 -11.71 -10.22 -9.45
CA ARG A 63 -12.13 -11.60 -9.22
C ARG A 63 -13.58 -11.81 -9.67
N PRO A 64 -13.89 -12.96 -10.31
CA PRO A 64 -15.22 -13.24 -10.78
C PRO A 64 -16.20 -13.37 -9.60
N PRO A 65 -17.48 -13.01 -9.79
CA PRO A 65 -18.51 -13.22 -8.79
C PRO A 65 -18.71 -14.72 -8.53
N THR A 66 -18.84 -15.12 -7.26
CA THR A 66 -19.11 -16.51 -6.90
C THR A 66 -20.47 -16.97 -7.44
N ALA A 67 -20.71 -18.29 -7.48
CA ALA A 67 -21.97 -18.87 -7.94
C ALA A 67 -23.21 -18.26 -7.24
N TYR A 68 -23.13 -18.06 -5.93
CA TYR A 68 -24.20 -17.38 -5.18
C TYR A 68 -24.38 -15.92 -5.62
N ILE A 69 -23.30 -15.18 -5.88
CA ILE A 69 -23.41 -13.77 -6.32
C ILE A 69 -23.98 -13.68 -7.74
N LEU A 70 -23.69 -14.65 -8.61
CA LEU A 70 -24.32 -14.76 -9.93
C LEU A 70 -25.84 -14.96 -9.77
N PHE A 71 -26.24 -15.92 -8.95
CA PHE A 71 -27.65 -16.12 -8.61
C PHE A 71 -28.28 -14.87 -7.98
N TYR A 72 -27.61 -14.23 -7.02
CA TYR A 72 -28.08 -13.03 -6.34
C TYR A 72 -28.38 -11.91 -7.33
N ARG A 73 -27.50 -11.69 -8.31
CA ARG A 73 -27.69 -10.68 -9.37
C ARG A 73 -28.90 -10.99 -10.25
N GLU A 74 -29.06 -12.25 -10.65
CA GLU A 74 -30.23 -12.67 -11.44
C GLU A 74 -31.53 -12.57 -10.63
N PHE A 75 -31.50 -13.02 -9.38
CA PHE A 75 -32.60 -12.93 -8.44
C PHE A 75 -33.03 -11.48 -8.26
N LEU A 76 -32.08 -10.58 -7.97
CA LEU A 76 -32.33 -9.15 -7.87
C LEU A 76 -32.92 -8.58 -9.16
N SER A 77 -32.39 -8.95 -10.33
CA SER A 77 -32.89 -8.44 -11.60
C SER A 77 -34.35 -8.84 -11.86
N LYS A 78 -34.72 -10.08 -11.52
CA LYS A 78 -36.09 -10.59 -11.66
C LYS A 78 -37.04 -9.94 -10.65
N THR A 79 -36.58 -9.78 -9.41
CA THR A 79 -37.37 -9.25 -8.29
C THR A 79 -37.41 -7.72 -8.23
N ARG A 80 -36.57 -7.01 -9.00
CA ARG A 80 -36.45 -5.53 -8.97
C ARG A 80 -37.76 -4.80 -9.22
N LYS A 81 -38.66 -5.38 -10.03
CA LYS A 81 -39.98 -4.80 -10.32
C LYS A 81 -40.95 -4.93 -9.14
N GLU A 82 -40.96 -6.08 -8.50
CA GLU A 82 -41.84 -6.40 -7.36
C GLU A 82 -41.37 -5.74 -6.06
N TYR A 83 -40.07 -5.46 -5.96
CA TYR A 83 -39.41 -5.13 -4.70
C TYR A 83 -38.57 -3.85 -4.78
N LYS A 84 -39.03 -2.87 -5.57
CA LYS A 84 -38.34 -1.60 -5.89
C LYS A 84 -37.94 -0.75 -4.67
N LYS A 85 -38.48 -1.05 -3.46
CA LYS A 85 -38.23 -0.32 -2.20
C LYS A 85 -37.49 -1.13 -1.13
N LEU A 86 -37.07 -2.38 -1.40
CA LEU A 86 -36.42 -3.18 -0.37
C LEU A 86 -35.00 -2.73 -0.07
N ASN A 87 -34.66 -2.77 1.21
CA ASN A 87 -33.30 -2.56 1.68
C ASN A 87 -32.40 -3.72 1.21
N VAL A 88 -31.12 -3.43 0.98
CA VAL A 88 -30.11 -4.39 0.50
C VAL A 88 -30.06 -5.63 1.42
N THR A 89 -30.19 -5.42 2.73
CA THR A 89 -30.20 -6.49 3.73
C THR A 89 -31.36 -7.46 3.55
N ASP A 90 -32.56 -6.95 3.30
CA ASP A 90 -33.75 -7.78 3.16
C ASP A 90 -33.75 -8.52 1.81
N ALA A 91 -33.28 -7.86 0.76
CA ALA A 91 -33.06 -8.50 -0.54
C ALA A 91 -32.02 -9.64 -0.45
N ALA A 92 -30.96 -9.46 0.35
CA ALA A 92 -29.98 -10.51 0.63
C ALA A 92 -30.57 -11.70 1.39
N LYS A 93 -31.45 -11.46 2.37
CA LYS A 93 -32.16 -12.53 3.09
C LYS A 93 -33.06 -13.35 2.16
N LEU A 94 -33.86 -12.67 1.33
CA LEU A 94 -34.74 -13.33 0.37
C LEU A 94 -33.96 -14.16 -0.65
N ALA A 95 -32.87 -13.60 -1.20
CA ALA A 95 -32.01 -14.34 -2.10
C ALA A 95 -31.31 -15.52 -1.41
N GLY A 96 -30.87 -15.38 -0.15
CA GLY A 96 -30.31 -16.48 0.63
C GLY A 96 -31.29 -17.64 0.78
N ALA A 97 -32.56 -17.33 1.10
CA ALA A 97 -33.63 -18.32 1.17
C ALA A 97 -33.93 -18.95 -0.21
N GLY A 98 -33.94 -18.15 -1.28
CA GLY A 98 -34.11 -18.63 -2.65
C GLY A 98 -33.00 -19.60 -3.06
N TRP A 99 -31.75 -19.25 -2.78
CA TRP A 99 -30.59 -20.11 -3.04
C TRP A 99 -30.64 -21.42 -2.26
N ALA A 100 -31.06 -21.40 -1.00
CA ALA A 100 -31.20 -22.61 -0.19
C ALA A 100 -32.21 -23.59 -0.80
N ARG A 101 -33.31 -23.08 -1.38
CA ARG A 101 -34.38 -23.87 -2.01
C ARG A 101 -34.02 -24.45 -3.38
N LEU A 102 -32.99 -23.91 -4.06
CA LEU A 102 -32.57 -24.45 -5.36
C LEU A 102 -32.09 -25.89 -5.23
N SER A 103 -32.43 -26.70 -6.25
CA SER A 103 -31.95 -28.07 -6.37
C SER A 103 -30.43 -28.11 -6.59
N PRO A 104 -29.77 -29.27 -6.34
CA PRO A 104 -28.36 -29.43 -6.67
C PRO A 104 -28.05 -29.14 -8.14
N ASP A 105 -28.93 -29.55 -9.06
CA ASP A 105 -28.76 -29.35 -10.49
C ASP A 105 -28.84 -27.86 -10.88
N GLU A 106 -29.78 -27.13 -10.29
CA GLU A 106 -29.89 -25.68 -10.49
C GLU A 106 -28.68 -24.93 -9.94
N LYS A 107 -28.17 -25.35 -8.77
CA LYS A 107 -26.94 -24.79 -8.20
C LYS A 107 -25.73 -25.10 -9.07
N ASN A 108 -25.65 -26.29 -9.65
CA ASN A 108 -24.56 -26.71 -10.53
C ASN A 108 -24.45 -25.81 -11.77
N ILE A 109 -25.57 -25.34 -12.34
CA ILE A 109 -25.55 -24.37 -13.45
C ILE A 109 -24.76 -23.11 -13.07
N TYR A 110 -24.97 -22.55 -11.87
CA TYR A 110 -24.23 -21.38 -11.40
C TYR A 110 -22.78 -21.71 -11.04
N MET A 111 -22.51 -22.89 -10.50
CA MET A 111 -21.15 -23.36 -10.20
C MET A 111 -20.34 -23.52 -11.49
N ASP A 112 -20.91 -24.07 -12.55
CA ASP A 112 -20.22 -24.27 -13.81
C ASP A 112 -19.99 -22.95 -14.55
N ARG A 113 -20.95 -22.01 -14.48
CA ARG A 113 -20.71 -20.62 -14.93
C ARG A 113 -19.57 -19.96 -14.14
N TYR A 114 -19.54 -20.14 -12.82
CA TYR A 114 -18.47 -19.61 -11.98
C TYR A 114 -17.11 -20.22 -12.36
N LYS A 115 -17.01 -21.54 -12.56
CA LYS A 115 -15.78 -22.21 -13.01
C LYS A 115 -15.26 -21.62 -14.33
N LYS A 116 -16.14 -21.46 -15.33
CA LYS A 116 -15.77 -20.84 -16.62
C LYS A 116 -15.23 -19.41 -16.43
N MET A 117 -15.91 -18.59 -15.62
CA MET A 117 -15.44 -17.23 -15.32
C MET A 117 -14.12 -17.20 -14.55
N VAL A 118 -13.86 -18.20 -13.69
CA VAL A 118 -12.57 -18.36 -12.98
C VAL A 118 -11.46 -18.71 -13.95
N GLU A 119 -11.70 -19.58 -14.92
CA GLU A 119 -10.74 -19.94 -15.95
C GLU A 119 -10.40 -18.74 -16.86
N GLU A 120 -11.42 -17.99 -17.28
CA GLU A 120 -11.25 -16.74 -18.04
C GLU A 120 -10.48 -15.70 -17.24
N TYR A 121 -10.88 -15.47 -15.97
CA TYR A 121 -10.18 -14.57 -15.06
C TYR A 121 -8.71 -14.97 -14.90
N LYS A 122 -8.41 -16.27 -14.75
CA LYS A 122 -7.05 -16.76 -14.61
C LYS A 122 -6.21 -16.41 -15.83
N LYS A 123 -6.72 -16.63 -17.04
CA LYS A 123 -6.02 -16.25 -18.29
C LYS A 123 -5.71 -14.75 -18.33
N VAL A 124 -6.71 -13.90 -18.10
CA VAL A 124 -6.56 -12.45 -18.12
C VAL A 124 -5.62 -11.97 -17.01
N HIS A 125 -5.70 -12.57 -15.81
CA HIS A 125 -4.84 -12.26 -14.69
C HIS A 125 -3.39 -12.68 -14.94
N ASP A 126 -3.16 -13.83 -15.58
CA ASP A 126 -1.83 -14.31 -15.93
C ASP A 126 -1.20 -13.42 -17.01
N GLU A 127 -1.98 -12.97 -18.00
CA GLU A 127 -1.55 -11.97 -18.99
C GLU A 127 -1.19 -10.63 -18.32
N TRP A 128 -2.06 -10.14 -17.44
CA TRP A 128 -1.81 -8.93 -16.67
C TRP A 128 -0.55 -9.06 -15.80
N SER A 129 -0.34 -10.22 -15.17
CA SER A 129 0.83 -10.47 -14.33
C SER A 129 2.13 -10.48 -15.12
N LYS A 130 2.12 -10.95 -16.38
CA LYS A 130 3.31 -10.91 -17.26
C LYS A 130 3.72 -9.49 -17.64
N LEU A 131 2.78 -8.53 -17.65
CA LEU A 131 3.08 -7.11 -17.88
C LEU A 131 3.75 -6.45 -16.66
N LEU A 132 3.66 -7.06 -15.48
CA LEU A 132 4.20 -6.51 -14.25
C LEU A 132 5.70 -6.75 -14.12
N THR A 133 6.50 -5.89 -14.75
CA THR A 133 7.92 -5.79 -14.40
C THR A 133 8.10 -4.90 -13.15
N PRO A 134 9.16 -5.08 -12.36
CA PRO A 134 9.40 -4.27 -11.17
C PRO A 134 9.45 -2.76 -11.43
N LYS A 135 10.03 -2.35 -12.56
CA LYS A 135 10.04 -0.95 -13.02
C LYS A 135 8.63 -0.42 -13.24
N VAL A 136 7.78 -1.22 -13.88
CA VAL A 136 6.38 -0.90 -14.19
C VAL A 136 5.54 -0.84 -12.90
N ILE A 137 5.72 -1.79 -11.97
CA ILE A 137 5.12 -1.78 -10.63
C ILE A 137 5.49 -0.50 -9.87
N PHE A 138 6.77 -0.12 -9.90
CA PHE A 138 7.25 1.09 -9.22
C PHE A 138 6.59 2.35 -9.78
N GLN A 139 6.55 2.50 -11.10
CA GLN A 139 5.93 3.66 -11.77
C GLN A 139 4.43 3.74 -11.46
N GLU A 140 3.71 2.62 -11.54
CA GLU A 140 2.28 2.57 -11.22
C GLU A 140 2.01 2.87 -9.74
N ASN A 141 2.81 2.32 -8.82
CA ASN A 141 2.68 2.62 -7.39
C ASN A 141 2.99 4.08 -7.06
N LYS A 142 3.95 4.71 -7.74
CA LYS A 142 4.23 6.15 -7.64
C LYS A 142 3.00 6.96 -8.06
N ARG A 143 2.38 6.61 -9.19
CA ARG A 143 1.13 7.23 -9.68
C ARG A 143 -0.01 7.06 -8.67
N ARG A 144 -0.23 5.84 -8.15
CA ARG A 144 -1.28 5.56 -7.14
C ARG A 144 -1.11 6.39 -5.88
N ARG A 145 0.12 6.57 -5.38
CA ARG A 145 0.42 7.45 -4.24
C ARG A 145 0.09 8.91 -4.52
N LEU A 146 0.43 9.43 -5.70
CA LEU A 146 0.12 10.82 -6.09
C LEU A 146 -1.39 11.05 -6.18
N VAL A 147 -2.12 10.18 -6.89
CA VAL A 147 -3.59 10.26 -7.01
C VAL A 147 -4.23 10.17 -5.62
N HIS A 148 -3.75 9.27 -4.76
CA HIS A 148 -4.25 9.13 -3.41
C HIS A 148 -4.01 10.39 -2.56
N LYS A 149 -2.82 10.98 -2.64
CA LYS A 149 -2.50 12.26 -1.98
C LYS A 149 -3.42 13.39 -2.45
N HIS A 150 -3.67 13.49 -3.77
CA HIS A 150 -4.60 14.48 -4.31
C HIS A 150 -6.03 14.25 -3.83
N LYS A 151 -6.53 13.00 -3.85
CA LYS A 151 -7.88 12.67 -3.39
C LYS A 151 -8.07 12.90 -1.89
N LEU A 152 -7.06 12.64 -1.06
CA LEU A 152 -7.11 12.97 0.38
C LEU A 152 -7.19 14.47 0.63
N LYS A 153 -6.59 15.29 -0.24
CA LYS A 153 -6.71 16.76 -0.14
C LYS A 153 -8.09 17.26 -0.55
N SER A 154 -8.75 16.59 -1.50
CA SER A 154 -10.04 17.00 -2.06
C SER A 154 -11.26 16.40 -1.36
N ALA A 155 -11.11 15.32 -0.57
CA ALA A 155 -12.24 14.60 0.02
C ALA A 155 -12.02 14.34 1.52
N GLU A 156 -13.06 14.61 2.33
CA GLU A 156 -13.11 14.39 3.80
C GLU A 156 -13.04 12.91 4.24
N LYS A 157 -12.96 11.94 3.31
CA LYS A 157 -13.01 10.50 3.63
C LYS A 157 -11.65 9.80 3.47
N LYS A 158 -11.32 8.99 4.48
CA LYS A 158 -10.16 8.07 4.54
C LYS A 158 -10.27 6.97 3.47
N LEU A 159 -9.90 7.27 2.23
CA LEU A 159 -9.75 6.27 1.17
C LEU A 159 -8.56 5.34 1.49
N LYS A 160 -8.69 4.04 1.23
CA LYS A 160 -7.56 3.09 1.40
C LYS A 160 -6.69 3.06 0.14
N LEU A 161 -5.38 3.28 0.29
CA LEU A 161 -4.40 3.14 -0.79
C LEU A 161 -4.15 1.65 -1.09
N LYS A 162 -4.28 1.25 -2.36
CA LYS A 162 -4.00 -0.12 -2.83
C LYS A 162 -2.76 -0.13 -3.71
N LEU A 163 -1.63 -0.63 -3.20
CA LEU A 163 -0.38 -0.77 -3.96
C LEU A 163 -0.28 -2.17 -4.57
N ILE A 164 0.31 -2.27 -5.76
CA ILE A 164 0.70 -3.53 -6.36
C ILE A 164 1.93 -4.04 -5.60
N LYS A 165 1.89 -5.30 -5.15
CA LYS A 165 3.04 -5.94 -4.51
C LYS A 165 3.92 -6.57 -5.58
N ASP A 166 5.21 -6.35 -5.46
CA ASP A 166 6.20 -7.04 -6.29
C ASP A 166 6.51 -8.40 -5.67
N PRO A 167 6.33 -9.53 -6.38
CA PRO A 167 6.67 -10.84 -5.85
C PRO A 167 8.18 -11.14 -5.87
N SER A 168 8.96 -10.40 -6.66
CA SER A 168 10.41 -10.59 -6.80
C SER A 168 11.22 -9.78 -5.78
N ILE A 169 10.61 -8.76 -5.15
CA ILE A 169 11.26 -8.00 -4.09
C ILE A 169 11.24 -8.80 -2.78
N THR A 170 12.40 -8.97 -2.16
CA THR A 170 12.49 -9.56 -0.83
C THR A 170 12.21 -8.48 0.22
N PRO A 171 11.47 -8.79 1.30
CA PRO A 171 11.28 -7.83 2.37
C PRO A 171 12.61 -7.59 3.11
N PRO A 172 12.83 -6.38 3.66
CA PRO A 172 14.02 -6.11 4.46
C PRO A 172 14.11 -7.03 5.69
N PRO A 173 15.32 -7.29 6.20
CA PRO A 173 15.51 -8.06 7.42
C PRO A 173 14.77 -7.40 8.58
N LYS A 174 14.27 -8.22 9.51
CA LYS A 174 13.55 -7.72 10.69
C LYS A 174 14.55 -7.13 11.69
N THR A 175 14.09 -6.24 12.55
CA THR A 175 14.94 -5.69 13.61
C THR A 175 15.31 -6.75 14.65
N PRO A 176 16.38 -6.57 15.44
CA PRO A 176 16.78 -7.54 16.48
C PRO A 176 15.65 -7.79 17.49
N TYR A 177 14.93 -6.73 17.87
CA TYR A 177 13.76 -6.82 18.73
C TYR A 177 12.62 -7.65 18.12
N ALA A 178 12.39 -7.54 16.80
CA ALA A 178 11.39 -8.35 16.13
C ALA A 178 11.78 -9.85 16.09
N TYR A 179 13.07 -10.17 15.95
CA TYR A 179 13.56 -11.55 16.11
C TYR A 179 13.35 -12.08 17.53
N TYR A 180 13.62 -11.24 18.54
CA TYR A 180 13.31 -11.57 19.94
C TYR A 180 11.83 -11.87 20.15
N ILE A 181 10.94 -11.01 19.63
CA ILE A 181 9.49 -11.25 19.71
C ILE A 181 9.11 -12.57 19.04
N MET A 182 9.60 -12.83 17.81
CA MET A 182 9.28 -14.08 17.10
C MET A 182 9.77 -15.31 17.85
N LYS A 183 10.95 -15.25 18.49
CA LYS A 183 11.46 -16.35 19.32
C LYS A 183 10.56 -16.59 20.53
N ARG A 184 10.19 -15.53 21.25
CA ARG A 184 9.24 -15.62 22.39
C ARG A 184 7.88 -16.16 21.98
N MET A 185 7.35 -15.73 20.83
CA MET A 185 6.10 -16.25 20.27
C MET A 185 6.16 -17.75 20.04
N ASN A 186 7.28 -18.23 19.47
CA ASN A 186 7.50 -19.65 19.22
C ASN A 186 7.62 -20.45 20.52
N ASP A 187 8.38 -19.93 21.50
CA ASP A 187 8.55 -20.56 22.80
C ASP A 187 7.22 -20.67 23.57
N GLU A 188 6.35 -19.66 23.44
CA GLU A 188 5.02 -19.62 24.06
C GLU A 188 3.91 -20.26 23.20
N GLY A 189 4.21 -20.71 21.98
CA GLY A 189 3.23 -21.25 21.03
C GLY A 189 2.10 -20.27 20.66
N THR A 190 2.34 -18.96 20.75
CA THR A 190 1.32 -17.94 20.49
C THR A 190 1.40 -17.43 19.05
N GLU A 191 0.38 -17.72 18.23
CA GLU A 191 0.33 -17.23 16.84
C GLU A 191 -0.06 -15.74 16.72
N ASN A 192 -0.88 -15.23 17.64
CA ASN A 192 -1.37 -13.85 17.63
C ASN A 192 -1.00 -13.11 18.92
N ILE A 193 -0.14 -12.10 18.79
CA ILE A 193 0.24 -11.24 19.91
C ILE A 193 -0.87 -10.22 20.19
N ARG A 194 -1.35 -10.23 21.43
CA ARG A 194 -2.20 -9.16 21.97
C ARG A 194 -1.32 -7.99 22.44
N LEU A 195 -1.88 -6.78 22.45
CA LEU A 195 -1.14 -5.54 22.74
C LEU A 195 -0.43 -5.56 24.10
N ASP A 196 -1.07 -6.13 25.12
CA ASP A 196 -0.54 -6.31 26.47
C ASP A 196 0.73 -7.16 26.50
N LYS A 197 0.78 -8.27 25.75
CA LYS A 197 2.00 -9.07 25.62
C LYS A 197 3.12 -8.33 24.89
N LEU A 198 2.78 -7.51 23.89
CA LEU A 198 3.78 -6.72 23.16
C LEU A 198 4.45 -5.69 24.09
N GLU A 199 3.68 -5.05 24.96
CA GLU A 199 4.21 -4.13 25.99
C GLU A 199 5.14 -4.85 26.97
N GLN A 200 4.77 -6.05 27.41
CA GLN A 200 5.63 -6.88 28.28
C GLN A 200 6.94 -7.25 27.57
N TYR A 201 6.88 -7.68 26.31
CA TYR A 201 8.09 -8.01 25.54
C TYR A 201 8.99 -6.80 25.32
N ALA A 202 8.42 -5.60 25.14
CA ALA A 202 9.21 -4.37 25.04
C ALA A 202 9.98 -4.10 26.34
N PHE A 203 9.29 -4.20 27.48
CA PHE A 203 9.91 -4.02 28.79
C PHE A 203 11.01 -5.04 29.09
N ASP A 204 10.76 -6.31 28.76
CA ASP A 204 11.77 -7.37 28.92
C ASP A 204 12.98 -7.12 28.00
N TRP A 205 12.76 -6.71 26.75
CA TRP A 205 13.83 -6.38 25.82
C TRP A 205 14.71 -5.24 26.31
N GLU A 206 14.14 -4.21 26.94
CA GLU A 206 14.91 -3.11 27.51
C GLU A 206 15.83 -3.60 28.64
N LYS A 207 15.35 -4.51 29.49
CA LYS A 207 16.11 -5.10 30.61
C LYS A 207 17.20 -6.09 30.19
N LEU A 208 17.13 -6.67 28.99
CA LEU A 208 18.15 -7.58 28.50
C LEU A 208 19.51 -6.89 28.40
N THR A 209 20.56 -7.63 28.83
CA THR A 209 21.94 -7.14 28.76
C THR A 209 22.41 -7.03 27.31
N LEU A 210 23.53 -6.33 27.09
CA LEU A 210 24.13 -6.25 25.76
C LEU A 210 24.52 -7.64 25.24
N GLU A 211 24.99 -8.53 26.13
CA GLU A 211 25.37 -9.91 25.79
C GLU A 211 24.17 -10.72 25.33
N ASP A 212 23.03 -10.61 26.03
CA ASP A 212 21.80 -11.32 25.63
C ASP A 212 21.22 -10.78 24.31
N LYS A 213 21.55 -9.53 23.96
CA LYS A 213 21.16 -8.89 22.68
C LYS A 213 22.08 -9.27 21.53
N GLN A 214 23.33 -9.69 21.79
CA GLN A 214 24.31 -10.09 20.78
C GLN A 214 23.78 -11.12 19.75
N PRO A 215 23.12 -12.23 20.13
CA PRO A 215 22.65 -13.20 19.15
C PRO A 215 21.69 -12.57 18.14
N TYR A 216 20.75 -11.73 18.58
CA TYR A 216 19.80 -11.07 17.69
C TYR A 216 20.46 -10.03 16.78
N MET A 217 21.55 -9.41 17.22
CA MET A 217 22.36 -8.50 16.40
C MET A 217 23.15 -9.28 15.34
N LYS A 218 23.70 -10.44 15.70
CA LYS A 218 24.37 -11.34 14.78
C LYS A 218 23.41 -11.85 13.70
N ASP A 219 22.24 -12.32 14.10
CA ASP A 219 21.18 -12.76 13.18
C ASP A 219 20.76 -11.64 12.21
N LEU A 220 20.62 -10.41 12.72
CA LEU A 220 20.35 -9.24 11.86
C LEU A 220 21.46 -9.03 10.83
N ASN A 221 22.73 -9.09 11.24
CA ASN A 221 23.86 -8.86 10.34
C ASN A 221 23.92 -9.92 9.23
N GLU A 222 23.72 -11.18 9.59
CA GLU A 222 23.67 -12.30 8.64
C GLU A 222 22.50 -12.15 7.66
N GLU A 223 21.31 -11.84 8.15
CA GLU A 223 20.13 -11.65 7.30
C GLU A 223 20.26 -10.38 6.43
N THR A 224 20.90 -9.33 6.93
CA THR A 224 21.20 -8.12 6.15
C THR A 224 22.10 -8.44 4.97
N LEU A 225 23.16 -9.22 5.18
CA LEU A 225 24.04 -9.66 4.11
C LEU A 225 23.30 -10.53 3.08
N ARG A 226 22.41 -11.43 3.54
CA ARG A 226 21.55 -12.24 2.67
C ARG A 226 20.61 -11.37 1.84
N TYR A 227 19.94 -10.42 2.47
CA TYR A 227 19.04 -9.47 1.83
C TYR A 227 19.75 -8.60 0.79
N GLU A 228 20.95 -8.10 1.10
CA GLU A 228 21.75 -7.31 0.17
C GLU A 228 22.10 -8.09 -1.10
N LYS A 229 22.52 -9.35 -0.97
CA LYS A 229 22.78 -10.24 -2.11
C LYS A 229 21.53 -10.47 -2.95
N GLN A 230 20.37 -10.70 -2.31
CA GLN A 230 19.10 -10.86 -3.01
C GLN A 230 18.69 -9.58 -3.76
N MET A 231 18.86 -8.43 -3.12
CA MET A 231 18.57 -7.13 -3.71
C MET A 231 19.53 -6.76 -4.84
N GLU A 232 20.78 -7.21 -4.79
CA GLU A 232 21.74 -7.06 -5.89
C GLU A 232 21.27 -7.84 -7.13
N VAL A 233 20.88 -9.11 -6.96
CA VAL A 233 20.29 -9.91 -8.05
C VAL A 233 19.03 -9.23 -8.60
N TYR A 234 18.15 -8.74 -7.71
CA TYR A 234 16.94 -8.03 -8.12
C TYR A 234 17.25 -6.74 -8.91
N ARG A 235 18.24 -5.95 -8.49
CA ARG A 235 18.70 -4.73 -9.18
C ARG A 235 19.33 -5.03 -10.55
N ASN A 236 20.01 -6.16 -10.69
CA ASN A 236 20.65 -6.53 -11.95
C ASN A 236 19.67 -7.15 -12.97
N THR A 237 18.55 -7.69 -12.49
CA THR A 237 17.56 -8.39 -13.34
C THR A 237 16.45 -7.47 -13.85
N ASN A 238 16.23 -6.29 -13.25
CA ASN A 238 15.06 -5.42 -13.48
C ASN A 238 15.39 -3.92 -13.58
#